data_AF-A0A0N4UJC1-F1
#
_entry.id   AF-A0A0N4UJC1-F1
#
_cell.length_a   1.000
_cell.length_b   1.000
_cell.length_c   1.000
_cell.angle_alpha   90.00
_cell.angle_beta   90.00
_cell.angle_gamma   90.00
#
_symmetry.space_group_name_H-M   'P 1'
#
loop_
_entity.id
_entity.type
_entity.pdbx_description
1 polymer ?
#
loop_
_entity_poly.entity_id
_entity_poly.type
_entity_poly.pdbx_seq_one_letter_code
_entity_poly.pdbx_strand_id
1 'polypeptide(L)'
;MILKYFTSDPICELHVAYEEQDKDEYVKEGCPKCIFFRVEGFHSAHIYLKLRLDLFTFQTIPRKVLEECTQLTLSTCRFNREKKLNVLYTPWENLVHLPEMGSGHIAFRNSAGVRSIYDIEFSEEILNRIRSSDSFVDLKAKKTQHSRDYASRQYEASLDIVSRMTEGQKQTARDIIHKMLTQDTREDREEK
;
A
#
# COMPACT_ATOMS: atom_id res chain seq x y z
N MET A 1 10.08 -7.23 8.50
CA MET A 1 10.34 -7.69 7.13
C MET A 1 9.06 -7.84 6.30
N ILE A 2 8.91 -7.04 5.24
CA ILE A 2 7.80 -7.15 4.29
C ILE A 2 8.27 -7.87 3.01
N LEU A 3 7.62 -8.99 2.69
CA LEU A 3 7.92 -9.80 1.53
C LEU A 3 7.14 -9.35 0.30
N LYS A 4 7.77 -9.44 -0.88
CA LYS A 4 7.14 -9.11 -2.17
C LYS A 4 6.78 -10.37 -2.95
N TYR A 5 5.56 -10.40 -3.47
CA TYR A 5 5.03 -11.45 -4.33
C TYR A 5 4.40 -10.85 -5.59
N PHE A 6 4.16 -11.70 -6.57
CA PHE A 6 3.46 -11.36 -7.80
C PHE A 6 2.37 -12.39 -8.07
N THR A 7 1.19 -11.89 -8.43
CA THR A 7 0.08 -12.73 -8.90
C THR A 7 0.42 -13.31 -10.28
N SER A 8 -0.45 -14.17 -10.82
CA SER A 8 -0.28 -14.67 -12.19
C SER A 8 -0.39 -13.57 -13.25
N ASP A 9 -1.00 -12.43 -12.92
CA ASP A 9 -0.82 -11.19 -13.66
C ASP A 9 0.44 -10.48 -13.12
N PRO A 10 1.54 -10.41 -13.88
CA PRO A 10 2.81 -9.84 -13.42
C PRO A 10 2.70 -8.35 -13.08
N ILE A 11 1.61 -7.71 -13.51
CA ILE A 11 1.31 -6.31 -13.28
C ILE A 11 0.86 -6.07 -11.82
N CYS A 12 0.34 -7.10 -11.15
CA CYS A 12 -0.19 -7.05 -9.81
C CYS A 12 0.87 -7.52 -8.78
N GLU A 13 1.39 -6.56 -8.02
CA GLU A 13 2.38 -6.75 -6.95
C GLU A 13 1.67 -6.88 -5.59
N LEU A 14 2.12 -7.84 -4.78
CA LEU A 14 1.62 -8.13 -3.44
C LEU A 14 2.72 -7.88 -2.41
N HIS A 15 2.37 -7.23 -1.30
CA HIS A 15 3.24 -7.11 -0.13
C HIS A 15 2.65 -7.89 1.04
N VAL A 16 3.46 -8.66 1.75
CA VAL A 16 3.02 -9.47 2.89
C VAL A 16 3.80 -9.09 4.14
N ALA A 17 3.08 -8.68 5.19
CA ALA A 17 3.62 -8.33 6.50
C ALA A 17 3.23 -9.40 7.53
N TYR A 18 4.23 -10.16 8.00
CA TYR A 18 4.02 -11.26 8.96
C TYR A 18 4.08 -10.78 10.41
N GLU A 19 5.08 -9.97 10.73
CA GLU A 19 5.32 -9.45 12.09
C GLU A 19 4.41 -8.26 12.41
N GLU A 20 4.06 -8.08 13.68
CA GLU A 20 3.17 -7.00 14.14
C GLU A 20 3.74 -5.61 13.86
N GLN A 21 5.05 -5.44 14.04
CA GLN A 21 5.74 -4.19 13.73
C GLN A 21 5.63 -3.82 12.25
N ASP A 22 5.76 -4.78 11.34
CA ASP A 22 5.64 -4.54 9.90
C ASP A 22 4.21 -4.20 9.49
N LYS A 23 3.23 -4.85 10.14
CA LYS A 23 1.80 -4.56 9.93
C LYS A 23 1.51 -3.11 10.30
N ASP A 24 1.97 -2.66 11.46
CA ASP A 24 1.80 -1.28 11.91
C ASP A 24 2.55 -0.29 11.02
N GLU A 25 3.78 -0.62 10.61
CA GLU A 25 4.57 0.21 9.69
C GLU A 25 3.87 0.37 8.33
N TYR A 26 3.31 -0.71 7.77
CA TYR A 26 2.57 -0.64 6.50
C TYR A 26 1.29 0.18 6.63
N VAL A 27 0.59 0.12 7.76
CA VAL A 27 -0.61 0.95 7.97
C VAL A 27 -0.27 2.43 8.07
N LYS A 28 0.94 2.78 8.53
CA LYS A 28 1.39 4.18 8.65
C LYS A 28 2.02 4.70 7.35
N GLU A 29 2.89 3.90 6.76
CA GLU A 29 3.83 4.31 5.70
C GLU A 29 3.57 3.62 4.35
N GLY A 30 2.52 2.78 4.29
CA GLY A 30 2.22 1.96 3.13
C GLY A 30 1.76 2.75 1.90
N CYS A 31 1.13 2.04 0.97
CA CYS A 31 0.70 2.62 -0.29
C CYS A 31 -0.82 2.88 -0.28
N PRO A 32 -1.27 4.14 -0.42
CA PRO A 32 -2.70 4.48 -0.51
C PRO A 32 -3.44 3.75 -1.63
N LYS A 33 -2.72 3.32 -2.67
CA LYS A 33 -3.26 2.61 -3.84
C LYS A 33 -3.34 1.08 -3.65
N CYS A 34 -3.19 0.59 -2.42
CA CYS A 34 -3.26 -0.83 -2.11
C CYS A 34 -4.64 -1.24 -1.59
N ILE A 35 -4.98 -2.50 -1.84
CA ILE A 35 -6.10 -3.20 -1.22
C ILE A 35 -5.54 -4.13 -0.14
N PHE A 36 -6.03 -3.96 1.08
CA PHE A 36 -5.69 -4.76 2.24
C PHE A 36 -6.51 -6.04 2.29
N PHE A 37 -5.89 -7.14 2.70
CA PHE A 37 -6.52 -8.43 2.95
C PHE A 37 -6.04 -9.01 4.29
N ARG A 38 -6.95 -9.69 5.00
CA ARG A 38 -6.64 -10.53 6.16
C ARG A 38 -7.68 -11.62 6.34
N VAL A 39 -7.33 -12.66 7.10
CA VAL A 39 -8.32 -13.63 7.56
C VAL A 39 -9.19 -12.98 8.64
N GLU A 40 -10.52 -13.14 8.50
CA GLU A 40 -11.49 -12.65 9.46
C GLU A 40 -11.45 -13.51 10.73
N GLY A 41 -11.40 -12.87 11.91
CA GLY A 41 -11.47 -13.56 13.21
C GLY A 41 -10.22 -14.37 13.61
N PHE A 42 -9.20 -14.47 12.75
CA PHE A 42 -7.98 -15.24 13.03
C PHE A 42 -6.71 -14.38 12.91
N HIS A 43 -5.68 -14.75 13.66
CA HIS A 43 -4.35 -14.21 13.49
C HIS A 43 -3.77 -14.71 12.15
N SER A 44 -3.35 -13.78 11.30
CA SER A 44 -2.80 -14.03 9.97
C SER A 44 -1.85 -12.90 9.59
N ALA A 45 -1.09 -13.07 8.51
CA ALA A 45 -0.33 -11.97 7.93
C ALA A 45 -1.29 -10.94 7.31
N HIS A 46 -0.81 -9.70 7.17
CA HIS A 46 -1.50 -8.69 6.38
C HIS A 46 -0.97 -8.71 4.96
N ILE A 47 -1.88 -8.73 3.99
CA ILE A 47 -1.54 -8.70 2.57
C ILE A 47 -2.04 -7.40 1.95
N TYR A 48 -1.21 -6.80 1.11
CA TYR A 48 -1.50 -5.56 0.41
C TYR A 48 -1.29 -5.76 -1.08
N LEU A 49 -2.38 -5.76 -1.85
CA LEU A 49 -2.35 -5.80 -3.32
C LEU A 49 -2.20 -4.38 -3.85
N LYS A 50 -1.07 -4.09 -4.49
CA LYS A 50 -0.87 -2.83 -5.20
C LYS A 50 -1.62 -2.85 -6.51
N LEU A 51 -2.67 -2.03 -6.62
CA LEU A 51 -3.43 -1.89 -7.85
C LEU A 51 -2.74 -0.91 -8.81
N ARG A 52 -2.79 -1.26 -10.10
CA ARG A 52 -2.62 -0.30 -11.18
C ARG A 52 -3.95 0.39 -11.43
N LEU A 53 -4.08 1.59 -10.87
CA LEU A 53 -5.31 2.38 -10.94
C LEU A 53 -5.70 2.78 -12.37
N ASP A 54 -4.79 2.67 -13.33
CA ASP A 54 -5.06 2.82 -14.77
C ASP A 54 -5.87 1.66 -15.35
N LEU A 55 -5.87 0.50 -14.69
CA LEU A 55 -6.51 -0.73 -15.16
C LEU A 55 -7.64 -1.21 -14.25
N PHE A 56 -7.45 -1.10 -12.93
CA PHE A 56 -8.34 -1.71 -11.95
C PHE A 56 -8.70 -0.73 -10.83
N THR A 57 -9.94 -0.85 -10.38
CA THR A 57 -10.48 -0.21 -9.18
C THR A 57 -10.78 -1.28 -8.13
N PHE A 58 -11.09 -0.87 -6.91
CA PHE A 58 -11.55 -1.80 -5.86
C PHE A 58 -12.72 -2.70 -6.30
N GLN A 59 -13.58 -2.21 -7.20
CA GLN A 59 -14.75 -2.93 -7.69
C GLN A 59 -14.46 -3.77 -8.94
N THR A 60 -13.33 -3.54 -9.61
CA THR A 60 -12.99 -4.17 -10.90
C THR A 60 -11.72 -5.02 -10.83
N ILE A 61 -11.33 -5.45 -9.62
CA ILE A 61 -10.21 -6.39 -9.43
C ILE A 61 -10.56 -7.70 -10.18
N PRO A 62 -9.69 -8.21 -11.07
CA PRO A 62 -9.92 -9.47 -11.76
C PRO A 62 -10.14 -10.61 -10.77
N ARG A 63 -11.15 -11.44 -11.02
CA ARG A 63 -11.49 -12.58 -10.14
C ARG A 63 -10.29 -13.48 -9.84
N LYS A 64 -9.46 -13.76 -10.86
CA LYS A 64 -8.25 -14.58 -10.71
C LYS A 64 -7.24 -13.98 -9.72
N VAL A 65 -7.01 -12.66 -9.81
CA VAL A 65 -6.14 -11.92 -8.89
C VAL A 65 -6.72 -11.96 -7.48
N LEU A 66 -8.04 -11.77 -7.36
CA LEU A 66 -8.73 -11.83 -6.06
C LEU A 66 -8.61 -13.22 -5.41
N GLU A 67 -8.79 -14.29 -6.18
CA GLU A 67 -8.61 -15.69 -5.73
C GLU A 67 -7.18 -15.96 -5.27
N GLU A 68 -6.17 -15.49 -6.01
CA GLU A 68 -4.76 -15.62 -5.64
C GLU A 68 -4.44 -14.84 -4.35
N CYS A 69 -4.89 -13.60 -4.22
CA CYS A 69 -4.73 -12.81 -2.99
C CYS A 69 -5.38 -13.51 -1.79
N THR A 70 -6.56 -14.08 -2.01
CA THR A 70 -7.32 -14.81 -0.99
C THR A 70 -6.55 -16.05 -0.53
N GLN A 71 -6.09 -16.88 -1.45
CA GLN A 71 -5.36 -18.11 -1.13
C GLN A 71 -4.00 -17.84 -0.49
N LEU A 72 -3.32 -16.76 -0.90
CA LEU A 72 -2.12 -16.29 -0.20
C LEU A 72 -2.45 -15.86 1.24
N THR A 73 -3.55 -15.13 1.44
CA THR A 73 -3.99 -14.70 2.79
C THR A 73 -4.25 -15.91 3.68
N LEU A 74 -4.99 -16.90 3.15
CA LEU A 74 -5.25 -18.16 3.84
C LEU A 74 -3.96 -18.91 4.18
N SER A 75 -2.98 -18.95 3.27
CA SER A 75 -1.70 -19.64 3.50
C SER A 75 -0.96 -19.17 4.77
N THR A 76 -1.23 -17.95 5.23
CA THR A 76 -0.62 -17.35 6.42
C THR A 76 -1.39 -17.61 7.73
N CYS A 77 -2.54 -18.27 7.65
CA CYS A 77 -3.34 -18.66 8.81
C CYS A 77 -3.11 -20.14 9.14
N ARG A 78 -2.86 -20.43 10.42
CA ARG A 78 -2.60 -21.81 10.90
C ARG A 78 -3.73 -22.81 10.65
N PHE A 79 -4.96 -22.32 10.47
CA PHE A 79 -6.17 -23.15 10.35
C PHE A 79 -6.62 -23.40 8.90
N ASN A 80 -5.80 -22.98 7.93
CA ASN A 80 -6.15 -23.02 6.50
C ASN A 80 -6.53 -24.40 5.97
N ARG A 81 -5.95 -25.48 6.51
CA ARG A 81 -6.23 -26.87 6.11
C ARG A 81 -7.31 -27.55 6.93
N GLU A 82 -7.75 -26.94 8.03
CA GLU A 82 -8.70 -27.55 8.98
C GLU A 82 -10.13 -27.02 8.81
N LYS A 83 -10.28 -25.79 8.31
CA LYS A 83 -11.54 -25.08 8.25
C LYS A 83 -11.67 -24.30 6.96
N LYS A 84 -12.92 -24.12 6.55
CA LYS A 84 -13.27 -23.04 5.63
C LYS A 84 -13.18 -21.71 6.38
N LEU A 85 -12.54 -20.74 5.76
CA LEU A 85 -12.21 -19.46 6.39
C LEU A 85 -12.75 -18.31 5.54
N ASN A 86 -13.06 -17.20 6.19
CA ASN A 86 -13.44 -15.96 5.52
C ASN A 86 -12.22 -15.06 5.38
N VAL A 87 -12.10 -14.42 4.22
CA VAL A 87 -11.08 -13.39 3.98
C VAL A 87 -11.78 -12.08 3.74
N LEU A 88 -11.44 -11.07 4.53
CA LEU A 88 -11.91 -9.71 4.33
C LEU A 88 -10.90 -8.92 3.51
N TYR A 89 -11.39 -7.95 2.76
CA TYR A 89 -10.58 -7.02 2.01
C TYR A 89 -11.20 -5.63 1.92
N THR A 90 -10.36 -4.59 1.93
CA THR A 90 -10.77 -3.19 1.91
C THR A 90 -9.66 -2.30 1.37
N PRO A 91 -9.94 -1.12 0.79
CA PRO A 91 -8.88 -0.17 0.42
C PRO A 91 -8.03 0.23 1.62
N TRP A 92 -6.72 0.42 1.42
CA TRP A 92 -5.78 0.82 2.49
C TRP A 92 -6.22 2.12 3.20
N GLU A 93 -6.84 3.05 2.47
CA GLU A 93 -7.37 4.32 3.02
C GLU A 93 -8.49 4.12 4.07
N ASN A 94 -9.13 2.94 4.09
CA ASN A 94 -10.14 2.60 5.07
C ASN A 94 -9.54 2.05 6.38
N LEU A 95 -8.24 1.81 6.44
CA LEU A 95 -7.55 1.34 7.64
C LEU A 95 -7.31 2.49 8.62
N VAL A 96 -7.49 2.22 9.90
CA VAL A 96 -7.23 3.17 10.99
C VAL A 96 -6.38 2.45 12.04
N HIS A 97 -5.24 3.05 12.37
CA HIS A 97 -4.46 2.65 13.53
C HIS A 97 -5.01 3.37 14.76
N LEU A 98 -5.53 2.60 15.72
CA LEU A 98 -5.99 3.11 17.00
C LEU A 98 -4.94 2.77 18.06
N PRO A 99 -4.36 3.77 18.77
CA PRO A 99 -3.33 3.51 19.79
C PRO A 99 -3.78 2.58 20.92
N GLU A 100 -5.09 2.53 21.19
CA GLU A 100 -5.69 1.64 22.20
C GLU A 100 -5.73 0.17 21.76
N MET A 101 -5.62 -0.08 20.46
CA MET A 101 -5.57 -1.43 19.89
C MET A 101 -4.09 -1.84 19.85
N GLY A 102 -3.77 -3.02 20.41
CA GLY A 102 -2.39 -3.53 20.45
C GLY A 102 -1.72 -3.62 19.07
N SER A 103 -0.40 -3.83 19.05
CA SER A 103 0.37 -3.89 17.80
C SER A 103 -0.21 -4.92 16.81
N GLY A 104 -0.25 -4.57 15.53
CA GLY A 104 -0.80 -5.42 14.48
C GLY A 104 -2.33 -5.46 14.41
N HIS A 105 -3.05 -4.84 15.34
CA HIS A 105 -4.50 -4.67 15.26
C HIS A 105 -4.87 -3.43 14.43
N ILE A 106 -5.89 -3.57 13.59
CA ILE A 106 -6.36 -2.51 12.71
C ILE A 106 -7.87 -2.35 12.88
N ALA A 107 -8.33 -1.12 12.94
CA ALA A 107 -9.74 -0.76 12.86
C ALA A 107 -10.09 -0.27 11.45
N PHE A 108 -11.37 -0.25 11.12
CA PHE A 108 -11.86 0.27 9.85
C PHE A 108 -12.58 1.59 10.07
N ARG A 109 -12.30 2.60 9.21
CA ARG A 109 -12.99 3.89 9.24
C ARG A 109 -14.48 3.73 8.91
N ASN A 110 -14.78 2.90 7.92
CA ASN A 110 -16.13 2.60 7.48
C ASN A 110 -16.29 1.08 7.26
N SER A 111 -17.09 0.43 8.10
CA SER A 111 -17.40 -1.00 7.98
C SER A 111 -18.10 -1.33 6.66
N ALA A 112 -18.88 -0.42 6.08
CA ALA A 112 -19.53 -0.63 4.78
C ALA A 112 -18.54 -0.64 3.60
N GLY A 113 -17.31 -0.16 3.81
CA GLY A 113 -16.20 -0.22 2.85
C GLY A 113 -15.43 -1.55 2.88
N VAL A 114 -15.77 -2.46 3.80
CA VAL A 114 -15.17 -3.78 3.90
C VAL A 114 -15.98 -4.76 3.05
N ARG A 115 -15.29 -5.67 2.37
CA ARG A 115 -15.88 -6.78 1.62
C ARG A 115 -15.30 -8.07 2.19
N SER A 116 -16.08 -9.15 2.13
CA SER A 116 -15.66 -10.46 2.60
C SER A 116 -15.95 -11.51 1.53
N ILE A 117 -15.03 -12.45 1.41
CA ILE A 117 -15.18 -13.67 0.62
C ILE A 117 -15.35 -14.79 1.66
N TYR A 118 -16.47 -15.50 1.59
CA TYR A 118 -16.90 -16.42 2.63
C TYR A 118 -16.56 -17.88 2.31
N ASP A 119 -16.40 -18.68 3.36
CA ASP A 119 -16.30 -20.14 3.31
C ASP A 119 -15.26 -20.69 2.31
N ILE A 120 -14.10 -20.03 2.24
CA ILE A 120 -13.06 -20.39 1.29
C ILE A 120 -12.29 -21.60 1.80
N GLU A 121 -12.15 -22.59 0.93
CA GLU A 121 -11.27 -23.74 1.15
C GLU A 121 -9.87 -23.45 0.63
N PHE A 122 -8.84 -23.85 1.37
CA PHE A 122 -7.46 -23.65 0.97
C PHE A 122 -7.10 -24.49 -0.26
N SER A 123 -6.51 -23.85 -1.26
CA SER A 123 -6.08 -24.48 -2.52
C SER A 123 -4.62 -24.19 -2.79
N GLU A 124 -3.79 -25.22 -2.63
CA GLU A 124 -2.35 -25.16 -2.93
C GLU A 124 -2.11 -24.96 -4.44
N GLU A 125 -2.99 -25.46 -5.31
CA GLU A 125 -2.92 -25.25 -6.75
C GLU A 125 -2.97 -23.76 -7.12
N ILE A 126 -3.87 -22.99 -6.49
CA ILE A 126 -3.97 -21.55 -6.72
C ILE A 126 -2.78 -20.82 -6.11
N LEU A 127 -2.37 -21.21 -4.89
CA LEU A 127 -1.21 -20.62 -4.22
C LEU A 127 0.07 -20.74 -5.08
N ASN A 128 0.27 -21.89 -5.72
CA ASN A 128 1.43 -22.16 -6.57
C ASN A 128 1.48 -21.33 -7.87
N ARG A 129 0.41 -20.58 -8.19
CA ARG A 129 0.41 -19.62 -9.31
C ARG A 129 1.13 -18.31 -8.95
N ILE A 130 1.29 -18.04 -7.66
CA ILE A 130 1.90 -16.82 -7.13
C ILE A 130 3.41 -17.02 -7.08
N ARG A 131 4.16 -16.01 -7.54
CA ARG A 131 5.62 -16.03 -7.53
C ARG A 131 6.12 -15.18 -6.37
N SER A 132 6.93 -15.76 -5.50
CA SER A 132 7.69 -14.98 -4.51
C SER A 132 8.85 -14.25 -5.19
N SER A 133 9.16 -13.06 -4.70
CA SER A 133 10.43 -12.41 -4.97
C SER A 133 11.34 -12.62 -3.76
N ASP A 134 12.63 -12.86 -4.00
CA ASP A 134 13.64 -12.87 -2.93
C ASP A 134 13.97 -11.46 -2.41
N SER A 135 13.22 -10.43 -2.84
CA SER A 135 13.42 -9.04 -2.44
C SER A 135 12.48 -8.61 -1.32
N PHE A 136 13.05 -7.87 -0.37
CA PHE A 136 12.31 -7.23 0.72
C PHE A 136 11.84 -5.84 0.30
N VAL A 137 10.69 -5.42 0.83
CA VAL A 137 10.16 -4.07 0.63
C VAL A 137 10.57 -3.18 1.79
N ASP A 138 11.44 -2.22 1.52
CA ASP A 138 11.71 -1.11 2.43
C ASP A 138 10.65 -0.01 2.23
N LEU A 139 9.70 0.09 3.16
CA LEU A 139 8.62 1.08 3.08
C LEU A 139 9.13 2.50 3.25
N LYS A 140 10.08 2.73 4.16
CA LYS A 140 10.66 4.06 4.40
C LYS A 140 11.37 4.57 3.16
N ALA A 141 12.22 3.74 2.56
CA ALA A 141 12.88 4.08 1.31
C ALA A 141 11.86 4.38 0.18
N LYS A 142 10.79 3.57 0.06
CA LYS A 142 9.72 3.82 -0.93
C LYS A 142 8.98 5.12 -0.68
N LYS A 143 8.65 5.46 0.57
CA LYS A 143 7.97 6.71 0.91
C LYS A 143 8.88 7.91 0.63
N THR A 144 10.14 7.88 1.08
CA THR A 144 11.12 8.92 0.79
C THR A 144 11.32 9.11 -0.72
N GLN A 145 11.42 8.03 -1.49
CA GLN A 145 11.51 8.12 -2.94
C GLN A 145 10.25 8.73 -3.54
N HIS A 146 9.07 8.32 -3.08
CA HIS A 146 7.80 8.88 -3.57
C HIS A 146 7.68 10.38 -3.27
N SER A 147 8.08 10.82 -2.08
CA SER A 147 8.13 12.24 -1.71
C SER A 147 9.11 13.02 -2.58
N ARG A 148 10.31 12.48 -2.84
CA ARG A 148 11.30 13.09 -3.74
C ARG A 148 10.80 13.20 -5.18
N ASP A 149 10.20 12.13 -5.71
CA ASP A 149 9.64 12.11 -7.06
C ASP A 149 8.48 13.10 -7.20
N TYR A 150 7.62 13.20 -6.17
CA TYR A 150 6.54 14.19 -6.12
C TYR A 150 7.10 15.61 -6.10
N ALA A 151 8.07 15.90 -5.21
CA ALA A 151 8.72 17.21 -5.13
C ALA A 151 9.41 17.59 -6.45
N SER A 152 10.11 16.65 -7.09
CA SER A 152 10.73 16.87 -8.40
C SER A 152 9.70 17.22 -9.48
N ARG A 153 8.56 16.52 -9.52
CA ARG A 153 7.47 16.83 -10.46
C ARG A 153 6.82 18.18 -10.19
N GLN A 154 6.61 18.55 -8.93
CA GLN A 154 6.09 19.87 -8.56
C GLN A 154 7.08 20.97 -8.96
N TYR A 155 8.37 20.74 -8.75
CA TYR A 155 9.42 21.66 -9.18
C TYR A 155 9.45 21.82 -10.70
N GLU A 156 9.44 20.72 -11.47
CA GLU A 156 9.37 20.76 -12.94
C GLU A 156 8.11 21.47 -13.45
N ALA A 157 6.94 21.19 -12.88
CA ALA A 157 5.69 21.86 -13.22
C ALA A 157 5.76 23.38 -12.90
N SER A 158 6.37 23.74 -11.77
CA SER A 158 6.59 25.14 -11.40
C SER A 158 7.53 25.85 -12.39
N LEU A 159 8.57 25.18 -12.87
CA LEU A 159 9.49 25.72 -13.88
C LEU A 159 8.80 25.92 -15.24
N ASP A 160 7.95 24.99 -15.67
CA ASP A 160 7.15 25.15 -16.90
C ASP A 160 6.19 26.34 -16.78
N ILE A 161 5.51 26.51 -15.63
CA ILE A 161 4.66 27.68 -15.36
C ILE A 161 5.48 28.98 -15.43
N VAL A 162 6.65 29.02 -14.77
CA VAL A 162 7.54 30.18 -14.79
C VAL A 162 8.05 30.49 -16.18
N SER A 163 8.32 29.47 -17.01
CA SER A 163 8.80 29.68 -18.39
C SER A 163 7.82 30.45 -19.27
N ARG A 164 6.51 30.35 -18.97
CA ARG A 164 5.41 31.00 -19.69
C ARG A 164 5.08 32.42 -19.20
N MET A 165 5.71 32.86 -18.11
CA MET A 165 5.48 34.19 -17.53
C MET A 165 6.26 35.29 -18.26
N THR A 166 5.82 36.55 -18.12
CA THR A 166 6.61 37.71 -18.58
C THR A 166 7.90 37.84 -17.77
N GLU A 167 8.95 38.45 -18.32
CA GLU A 167 10.27 38.51 -17.65
C GLU A 167 10.19 39.15 -16.24
N GLY A 168 9.33 40.16 -16.06
CA GLY A 168 9.09 40.78 -14.75
C GLY A 168 8.41 39.86 -13.73
N GLN A 169 7.62 38.88 -14.19
CA GLN A 169 6.99 37.87 -13.33
C GLN A 169 7.94 36.70 -13.03
N LYS A 170 8.84 36.35 -13.95
CA LYS A 170 9.79 35.23 -13.79
C LYS A 170 10.70 35.41 -12.58
N GLN A 171 11.20 36.63 -12.35
CA GLN A 171 12.10 36.88 -11.23
C GLN A 171 11.40 36.64 -9.89
N THR A 172 10.21 37.23 -9.71
CA THR A 172 9.39 37.03 -8.51
C THR A 172 9.04 35.56 -8.30
N ALA A 173 8.69 34.83 -9.36
CA ALA A 173 8.32 33.43 -9.25
C ALA A 173 9.51 32.52 -8.91
N ARG A 174 10.72 32.79 -9.43
CA ARG A 174 11.95 32.06 -9.06
C ARG A 174 12.26 32.22 -7.57
N ASP A 175 12.10 33.41 -7.02
CA ASP A 175 12.36 33.68 -5.60
C ASP A 175 11.38 32.93 -4.69
N ILE A 176 10.12 32.80 -5.10
CA ILE A 176 9.09 32.02 -4.38
C ILE A 176 9.45 30.53 -4.41
N ILE A 177 9.77 29.97 -5.59
CA ILE A 177 10.13 28.56 -5.73
C ILE A 177 11.37 28.22 -4.89
N HIS A 178 12.39 29.08 -4.91
CA HIS A 178 13.60 28.89 -4.09
C HIS A 178 13.27 28.88 -2.59
N LYS A 179 12.42 29.79 -2.10
CA LYS A 179 11.99 29.80 -0.70
C LYS A 179 11.28 28.50 -0.31
N MET A 180 10.37 28.00 -1.15
CA MET A 180 9.64 26.76 -0.90
C MET A 180 10.61 25.56 -0.75
N LEU A 181 11.60 25.43 -1.64
CA LEU A 181 12.61 24.36 -1.54
C LEU A 181 13.49 24.47 -0.29
N THR A 182 13.77 25.69 0.18
CA THR A 182 14.58 25.90 1.39
C THR A 182 13.82 25.72 2.70
N GLN A 183 12.48 25.79 2.69
CA GLN A 183 11.65 25.54 3.87
C GLN A 183 11.50 24.03 4.13
N ASP A 184 11.22 23.23 3.09
CA ASP A 184 11.14 21.77 3.21
C ASP A 184 12.43 21.15 3.77
N THR A 185 13.59 21.70 3.40
CA THR A 185 14.89 21.20 3.90
C THR A 185 15.19 21.55 5.37
N ARG A 186 14.45 22.51 5.96
CA ARG A 186 14.57 22.84 7.39
C ARG A 186 13.65 21.96 8.24
N GLU A 187 12.42 21.72 7.80
CA GLU A 187 11.46 20.88 8.53
C GLU A 187 11.94 19.42 8.62
N ASP A 188 12.51 18.87 7.53
CA ASP A 188 13.12 17.53 7.52
C ASP A 188 14.32 17.35 8.48
N ARG A 189 14.95 18.45 8.93
CA ARG A 189 16.06 18.41 9.89
C ARG A 189 15.62 18.56 11.34
N GLU A 190 14.41 19.04 11.58
CA GLU A 190 13.88 19.24 12.93
C GLU A 190 13.02 18.05 13.42
N GLU A 191 12.58 17.15 12.52
CA GLU A 191 11.81 15.93 12.85
C GLU A 191 12.65 14.63 12.98
N LYS A 192 13.97 14.70 13.10
CA LYS A 192 14.86 13.54 13.34
C LYS A 192 15.47 13.53 14.74
#